data_AF-A0A285QXQ8-F1
#
_entry.id   AF-A0A285QXQ8-F1
#
_cell.length_a   1.000
_cell.length_b   1.000
_cell.length_c   1.000
_cell.angle_alpha   90.00
_cell.angle_beta   90.00
_cell.angle_gamma   90.00
#
_symmetry.space_group_name_H-M   'P 1'
#
loop_
_entity.id
_entity.type
_entity.pdbx_description
1 polymer ?
#
loop_
_entity_poly.entity_id
_entity_poly.type
_entity_poly.pdbx_seq_one_letter_code
_entity_poly.pdbx_strand_id
1 'polypeptide(L)'
;MPYNHDQLLETCKAIAASKHVTQYVIGVTTNPSQRRASYAGWARREGGNLDGFVILDWGLNRNQVEAVERHLFQGLVNDDKYGVIKMHYHPSIKDVDDQSVYIAWWSPWLVIAEEFKD
;
A
#
# COMPACT_ATOMS: atom_id res chain seq x y z
N MET A 1 -17.24 10.50 -15.77
CA MET A 1 -17.69 9.62 -14.66
C MET A 1 -17.12 10.21 -13.38
N PRO A 2 -17.90 10.45 -12.32
CA PRO A 2 -17.32 10.75 -11.01
C PRO A 2 -16.41 9.58 -10.61
N TYR A 3 -15.23 9.90 -10.12
CA TYR A 3 -14.22 8.93 -9.74
C TYR A 3 -14.70 8.20 -8.47
N ASN A 4 -14.94 6.89 -8.56
CA ASN A 4 -15.62 6.14 -7.50
C ASN A 4 -14.63 5.62 -6.46
N HIS A 5 -14.28 6.47 -5.50
CA HIS A 5 -13.37 6.12 -4.39
C HIS A 5 -13.84 4.91 -3.58
N ASP A 6 -15.15 4.67 -3.48
CA ASP A 6 -15.71 3.59 -2.67
C ASP A 6 -15.35 2.22 -3.24
N GLN A 7 -15.41 2.07 -4.56
CA GLN A 7 -15.04 0.81 -5.23
C GLN A 7 -13.55 0.46 -5.04
N LEU A 8 -12.70 1.49 -5.02
CA LEU A 8 -11.27 1.34 -4.77
C LEU A 8 -11.03 0.86 -3.33
N LEU A 9 -11.71 1.47 -2.35
CA LEU A 9 -11.64 1.06 -0.95
C LEU A 9 -12.17 -0.37 -0.74
N GLU A 10 -13.29 -0.73 -1.36
CA GLU A 10 -13.86 -2.08 -1.30
C GLU A 10 -12.89 -3.12 -1.88
N THR A 11 -12.23 -2.80 -2.99
CA THR A 11 -11.21 -3.66 -3.61
C THR A 11 -10.04 -3.88 -2.66
N CYS A 12 -9.54 -2.83 -2.02
CA CYS A 12 -8.49 -2.92 -1.00
C CYS A 12 -8.89 -3.85 0.15
N LYS A 13 -10.10 -3.67 0.70
CA LYS A 13 -10.63 -4.51 1.79
C LYS A 13 -10.77 -5.97 1.37
N ALA A 14 -11.22 -6.23 0.15
CA ALA A 14 -11.34 -7.59 -0.38
C ALA A 14 -9.97 -8.29 -0.49
N ILE A 15 -8.94 -7.57 -0.93
CA ILE A 15 -7.57 -8.10 -0.99
C ILE A 15 -7.05 -8.36 0.43
N ALA A 16 -7.20 -7.39 1.34
CA ALA A 16 -6.76 -7.49 2.74
C ALA A 16 -7.43 -8.64 3.52
N ALA A 17 -8.69 -8.94 3.21
CA ALA A 17 -9.44 -10.04 3.80
C ALA A 17 -8.89 -11.43 3.42
N SER A 18 -8.07 -11.54 2.37
CA SER A 18 -7.44 -12.80 1.98
C SER A 18 -6.57 -13.37 3.09
N LYS A 19 -6.65 -14.69 3.31
CA LYS A 19 -5.77 -15.42 4.26
C LYS A 19 -4.29 -15.38 3.87
N HIS A 20 -3.99 -15.07 2.60
CA HIS A 20 -2.63 -14.93 2.09
C HIS A 20 -2.04 -13.54 2.38
N VAL A 21 -2.89 -12.58 2.79
CA VAL A 21 -2.47 -11.26 3.22
C VAL A 21 -2.44 -11.25 4.73
N THR A 22 -1.24 -11.26 5.29
CA THR A 22 -0.99 -11.10 6.73
C THR A 22 -0.61 -9.67 7.09
N GLN A 23 -0.03 -8.95 6.14
CA GLN A 23 0.32 -7.55 6.26
C GLN A 23 0.29 -6.90 4.88
N TYR A 24 -0.24 -5.69 4.76
CA TYR A 24 -0.24 -4.96 3.49
C TYR A 24 0.02 -3.46 3.68
N VAL A 25 0.39 -2.79 2.58
CA VAL A 25 0.42 -1.33 2.48
C VAL A 25 -0.30 -0.89 1.22
N ILE A 26 -0.82 0.32 1.26
CA ILE A 26 -1.31 1.02 0.08
C ILE A 26 -0.47 2.26 -0.10
N GLY A 27 -0.15 2.60 -1.33
CA GLY A 27 0.59 3.81 -1.61
C GLY A 27 0.41 4.31 -3.01
N VAL A 28 1.07 5.43 -3.29
CA VAL A 28 1.06 6.08 -4.59
C VAL A 28 2.47 6.11 -5.16
N THR A 29 2.60 5.95 -6.48
CA THR A 29 3.88 6.00 -7.16
C THR A 29 3.75 6.44 -8.62
N THR A 30 4.75 7.16 -9.11
CA THR A 30 4.94 7.45 -10.54
C THR A 30 5.69 6.34 -11.27
N ASN A 31 6.21 5.32 -10.54
CA ASN A 31 6.99 4.25 -11.14
C ASN A 31 6.70 2.91 -10.43
N PRO A 32 5.60 2.23 -10.81
CA PRO A 32 5.20 0.95 -10.22
C PRO A 32 6.29 -0.11 -10.25
N SER A 33 7.02 -0.23 -11.37
CA SER A 33 8.09 -1.21 -11.56
C SER A 33 9.24 -0.99 -10.58
N GLN A 34 9.69 0.26 -10.44
CA GLN A 34 10.73 0.61 -9.47
C GLN A 34 10.25 0.37 -8.03
N ARG A 35 9.02 0.77 -7.70
CA ARG A 35 8.45 0.58 -6.36
C ARG A 35 8.37 -0.90 -5.99
N ARG A 36 7.86 -1.74 -6.89
CA ARG A 36 7.80 -3.19 -6.74
C ARG A 36 9.20 -3.78 -6.51
N ALA A 37 10.19 -3.36 -7.31
CA ALA A 37 11.57 -3.82 -7.16
C ALA A 37 12.17 -3.41 -5.80
N SER A 38 11.92 -2.17 -5.34
CA SER A 38 12.36 -1.70 -4.02
C SER A 38 11.77 -2.53 -2.89
N TYR A 39 10.47 -2.84 -2.95
CA TYR A 39 9.80 -3.66 -1.94
C TYR A 39 10.26 -5.12 -1.96
N ALA A 40 10.41 -5.71 -3.14
CA ALA A 40 10.95 -7.06 -3.27
C ALA A 40 12.40 -7.13 -2.75
N GLY A 41 13.23 -6.12 -3.07
CA GLY A 41 14.61 -6.03 -2.60
C GLY A 41 14.72 -5.83 -1.09
N TRP A 42 13.85 -4.99 -0.51
CA TRP A 42 13.76 -4.83 0.95
C TRP A 42 13.30 -6.12 1.62
N ALA A 43 12.19 -6.71 1.16
CA ALA A 43 11.69 -7.97 1.69
C ALA A 43 12.80 -9.04 1.69
N ARG A 44 13.53 -9.19 0.58
CA ARG A 44 14.65 -10.13 0.48
C ARG A 44 15.78 -9.86 1.47
N ARG A 45 16.12 -8.60 1.74
CA ARG A 45 17.15 -8.24 2.73
C ARG A 45 16.73 -8.61 4.14
N GLU A 46 15.45 -8.42 4.46
CA GLU A 46 14.89 -8.86 5.72
C GLU A 46 14.74 -10.40 5.79
N GLY A 47 14.94 -11.09 4.63
CA GLY A 47 15.02 -12.54 4.38
C GLY A 47 13.80 -13.16 3.66
N GLY A 48 12.94 -12.32 3.09
CA GLY A 48 11.55 -12.61 2.74
C GLY A 48 11.15 -12.32 1.33
N ASN A 49 9.85 -12.37 1.07
CA ASN A 49 9.30 -12.16 -0.27
C ASN A 49 8.17 -11.14 -0.29
N LEU A 50 8.10 -10.42 -1.41
CA LEU A 50 6.93 -9.66 -1.80
C LEU A 50 5.97 -10.63 -2.48
N ASP A 51 4.90 -10.99 -1.79
CA ASP A 51 3.93 -11.99 -2.26
C ASP A 51 2.94 -11.40 -3.25
N GLY A 52 2.67 -10.10 -3.15
CA GLY A 52 1.85 -9.42 -4.13
C GLY A 52 2.06 -7.92 -4.23
N PHE A 53 1.77 -7.43 -5.43
CA PHE A 53 1.82 -6.02 -5.79
C PHE A 53 0.82 -5.80 -6.93
N VAL A 54 -0.22 -5.02 -6.68
CA VAL A 54 -1.31 -4.77 -7.64
C VAL A 54 -1.48 -3.27 -7.80
N ILE A 55 -1.51 -2.82 -9.05
CA ILE A 55 -1.97 -1.47 -9.38
C ILE A 55 -3.49 -1.47 -9.38
N LEU A 56 -4.06 -0.59 -8.57
CA LEU A 56 -5.50 -0.45 -8.40
C LEU A 56 -6.07 0.70 -9.23
N ASP A 57 -5.25 1.74 -9.45
CA ASP A 57 -5.58 2.86 -10.32
C ASP A 57 -4.32 3.52 -10.89
N TRP A 58 -4.43 4.23 -12.00
CA TRP A 58 -3.32 4.84 -12.75
C TRP A 58 -3.75 6.14 -13.45
N GLY A 59 -2.77 6.93 -13.91
CA GLY A 59 -3.06 8.17 -14.64
C GLY A 59 -3.62 9.30 -13.77
N LEU A 60 -3.46 9.23 -12.45
CA LEU A 60 -4.01 10.21 -11.54
C LEU A 60 -3.19 11.50 -11.55
N ASN A 61 -3.90 12.62 -11.60
CA ASN A 61 -3.31 13.92 -11.32
C ASN A 61 -3.19 14.17 -9.81
N ARG A 62 -2.48 15.24 -9.44
CA ARG A 62 -2.24 15.63 -8.04
C ARG A 62 -3.51 15.70 -7.18
N ASN A 63 -4.56 16.35 -7.68
CA ASN A 63 -5.80 16.56 -6.89
C ASN A 63 -6.55 15.23 -6.67
N GLN A 64 -6.51 14.35 -7.67
CA GLN A 64 -7.10 13.01 -7.56
C GLN A 64 -6.33 12.15 -6.56
N VAL A 65 -5.00 12.16 -6.64
CA VAL A 65 -4.13 11.42 -5.71
C VAL A 65 -4.41 11.79 -4.26
N GLU A 66 -4.48 13.08 -3.95
CA GLU A 66 -4.72 13.53 -2.57
C GLU A 66 -6.09 13.07 -2.06
N ALA A 67 -7.13 13.16 -2.89
CA ALA A 67 -8.47 12.71 -2.53
C ALA A 67 -8.51 11.19 -2.30
N VAL A 68 -7.86 10.42 -3.16
CA VAL A 68 -7.78 8.95 -3.07
C VAL A 68 -6.99 8.52 -1.85
N GLU A 69 -5.78 9.06 -1.65
CA GLU A 69 -4.91 8.70 -0.53
C GLU A 69 -5.61 8.98 0.80
N ARG A 70 -6.25 10.16 0.93
CA ARG A 70 -7.02 10.51 2.12
C ARG A 70 -8.18 9.54 2.37
N HIS A 71 -8.95 9.22 1.33
CA HIS A 71 -10.10 8.32 1.46
C HIS A 71 -9.66 6.90 1.85
N LEU A 72 -8.64 6.35 1.18
CA LEU A 72 -8.10 5.02 1.48
C LEU A 72 -7.49 4.95 2.88
N PHE A 73 -6.72 5.97 3.27
CA PHE A 73 -6.15 6.04 4.61
C PHE A 73 -7.24 6.04 5.68
N GLN A 74 -8.25 6.90 5.57
CA GLN A 74 -9.37 6.94 6.51
C GLN A 74 -10.13 5.62 6.60
N GLY A 75 -10.31 4.94 5.46
CA GLY A 75 -11.04 3.68 5.39
C GLY A 75 -10.28 2.45 5.93
N LEU A 76 -8.95 2.54 6.10
CA LEU A 76 -8.07 1.39 6.39
C LEU A 76 -7.12 1.59 7.57
N VAL A 77 -7.02 2.80 8.14
CA VAL A 77 -6.10 3.12 9.26
C VAL A 77 -6.30 2.23 10.49
N ASN A 78 -7.50 1.67 10.68
CA ASN A 78 -7.84 0.79 11.80
C ASN A 78 -7.87 -0.70 11.42
N ASP A 79 -7.47 -1.07 10.20
CA ASP A 79 -7.37 -2.48 9.79
C ASP A 79 -6.14 -3.13 10.46
N ASP A 80 -6.32 -4.31 11.04
CA ASP A 80 -5.32 -5.02 11.86
C ASP A 80 -4.14 -5.54 11.05
N LYS A 81 -4.32 -5.73 9.73
CA LYS A 81 -3.27 -6.15 8.80
C LYS A 81 -2.63 -4.97 8.07
N TYR A 82 -3.12 -3.74 8.28
CA TYR A 82 -2.50 -2.55 7.71
C TYR A 82 -1.12 -2.33 8.33
N GLY A 83 -0.08 -2.50 7.51
CA GLY A 83 1.24 -2.86 7.99
C GLY A 83 2.00 -1.81 8.82
N VAL A 84 2.85 -2.34 9.71
CA VAL A 84 3.72 -1.66 10.69
C VAL A 84 4.88 -0.87 10.07
N ILE A 85 5.08 -0.93 8.74
CA ILE A 85 5.64 0.24 8.05
C ILE A 85 4.53 1.28 8.16
N LYS A 86 4.41 1.89 9.35
CA LYS A 86 3.70 3.13 9.56
C LYS A 86 4.21 3.96 8.42
N MET A 87 3.36 4.16 7.42
CA MET A 87 3.57 5.22 6.49
C MET A 87 3.63 6.43 7.40
N HIS A 88 4.85 6.83 7.76
CA HIS A 88 5.11 8.24 7.84
C HIS A 88 4.54 8.73 6.53
N TYR A 89 3.39 9.39 6.66
CA TYR A 89 2.83 10.21 5.61
C TYR A 89 3.92 11.23 5.32
N HIS A 90 4.87 10.83 4.48
CA HIS A 90 5.62 11.74 3.68
C HIS A 90 4.69 11.97 2.52
N PRO A 91 4.04 13.14 2.43
CA PRO A 91 3.33 13.52 1.23
C PRO A 91 4.34 13.39 0.10
N SER A 92 4.28 12.24 -0.56
CA SER A 92 5.09 11.88 -1.72
C SER A 92 4.42 12.47 -2.95
N ILE A 93 3.63 13.53 -2.77
CA ILE A 93 3.03 14.34 -3.79
C ILE A 93 4.21 15.02 -4.47
N LYS A 94 4.81 14.30 -5.39
CA LYS A 94 5.53 14.92 -6.48
C LYS A 94 4.49 15.74 -7.23
N ASP A 95 4.84 16.98 -7.55
CA ASP A 95 3.99 17.88 -8.34
C ASP A 95 4.00 17.42 -9.80
N VAL A 96 3.51 16.21 -10.04
CA VAL A 96 3.54 15.48 -11.31
C VAL A 96 2.25 14.69 -11.46
N ASP A 97 1.77 14.61 -12.69
CA ASP A 97 0.66 13.76 -13.07
C ASP A 97 1.13 12.32 -13.33
N ASP A 98 0.21 11.47 -13.77
CA ASP A 98 0.45 10.06 -14.12
C ASP A 98 0.90 9.21 -12.92
N GLN A 99 0.24 9.42 -11.79
CA GLN A 99 0.48 8.65 -10.57
C GLN A 99 -0.44 7.42 -10.51
N SER A 100 0.07 6.34 -9.92
CA SER A 100 -0.65 5.08 -9.74
C SER A 100 -0.83 4.75 -8.26
N VAL A 101 -2.01 4.27 -7.91
CA VAL A 101 -2.34 3.72 -6.59
C VAL A 101 -2.09 2.22 -6.63
N TYR A 102 -1.44 1.69 -5.60
CA TYR A 102 -1.16 0.27 -5.50
C TYR A 102 -1.43 -0.26 -4.10
N ILE A 103 -1.62 -1.57 -4.02
CA ILE A 103 -1.57 -2.37 -2.80
C ILE A 103 -0.46 -3.41 -2.91
N ALA A 104 0.31 -3.57 -1.83
CA ALA A 104 1.41 -4.52 -1.75
C ALA A 104 1.34 -5.30 -0.43
N TRP A 105 1.72 -6.58 -0.46
CA TRP A 105 1.75 -7.45 0.73
C TRP A 105 2.91 -8.44 0.67
N TRP A 106 3.30 -8.93 1.85
CA TRP A 106 4.47 -9.78 2.05
C TRP A 106 4.12 -11.09 2.73
N SER A 107 5.07 -12.00 2.71
CA SER A 107 4.96 -13.27 3.43
C SER A 107 4.77 -13.06 4.95
N PRO A 108 4.20 -14.04 5.69
CA PRO A 108 3.79 -13.93 7.10
C PRO A 108 4.84 -13.61 8.15
N TRP A 109 6.10 -13.64 7.75
CA TRP A 109 7.28 -13.56 8.59
C TRP A 109 7.78 -12.12 8.87
N LEU A 110 7.15 -11.11 8.26
CA LEU A 110 7.50 -9.70 8.45
C LEU A 110 6.87 -9.10 9.71
N VAL A 111 6.21 -9.94 10.51
CA VAL A 111 5.97 -9.68 11.92
C VAL A 111 7.36 -9.72 12.59
N ILE A 112 8.07 -8.59 12.57
CA ILE A 112 8.97 -8.29 13.69
C ILE A 112 8.02 -8.22 14.87
N ALA A 113 7.89 -9.35 15.56
CA ALA A 113 7.51 -9.33 16.94
C ALA A 113 8.43 -8.28 17.57
N GLU A 114 7.86 -7.17 18.00
CA GLU A 114 8.29 -6.59 19.25
C GLU A 114 8.07 -7.71 20.29
N GLU A 115 8.99 -8.68 20.32
CA GLU A 115 9.33 -9.35 21.55
C GLU A 115 9.79 -8.22 22.45
N PHE A 116 8.84 -7.79 23.28
CA PHE A 116 9.06 -7.19 24.58
C PHE A 116 10.41 -7.65 25.11
N LYS A 117 11.40 -6.77 25.01
CA LYS A 117 12.64 -6.95 25.76
C LYS A 117 12.30 -6.62 27.22
N ASP A 118 12.46 -7.64 28.06
CA ASP A 118 12.40 -7.60 29.52
C ASP A 118 13.18 -6.40 30.11
#